data_AF-A0A7S3EZH0-F1
#
_entry.id   AF-A0A7S3EZH0-F1
#
_cell.length_a   1.000
_cell.length_b   1.000
_cell.length_c   1.000
_cell.angle_alpha   90.00
_cell.angle_beta   90.00
_cell.angle_gamma   90.00
#
_symmetry.space_group_name_H-M   'P 1'
#
loop_
_entity.id
_entity.type
_entity.pdbx_description
1 polymer ?
#
loop_
_entity_poly.entity_id
_entity_poly.type
_entity_poly.pdbx_seq_one_letter_code
_entity_poly.pdbx_strand_id
1 'polypeptide(L)'
;MGALIAPVLFALSCLVDSAVGLPAVPPYRAAARMRPIRMAEEGKPISLPLRSAVLALLTAESAFGLSRDFPALTTASPDILGTAVDCSIFVYCTSTLLQQAGIVKDDETALTLSGFKCTVTLNIGREPGTWMASEWAASGARLSLPLAVRFSDEVVDLGFPGEEALGGRREARCLICEGGRFVGPQGEVVVNADGGAWASLPTGREGESVVRFFIDFPQEASRNDVSLPAGRVYFSCACWDGGVPLPEELAAEVVEGPAGVQCLGQGGLTIKRNDARNLWGAFGDVMLILGRFSLSTPAEDGDA
;
A
#
# COMPACT_ATOMS: atom_id res chain seq x y z
N MET A 1 -38.33 12.27 38.53
CA MET A 1 -37.47 12.70 39.67
C MET A 1 -36.80 11.47 40.26
N GLY A 2 -35.47 11.43 40.24
CA GLY A 2 -34.65 10.87 41.32
C GLY A 2 -34.36 9.36 41.34
N ALA A 3 -33.21 8.99 40.78
CA ALA A 3 -32.30 7.96 41.32
C ALA A 3 -30.89 8.25 40.75
N LEU A 4 -30.04 9.08 41.38
CA LEU A 4 -29.06 8.76 42.46
C LEU A 4 -28.26 7.48 42.12
N ILE A 5 -27.13 7.53 41.40
CA ILE A 5 -25.76 8.00 41.76
C ILE A 5 -25.26 7.47 43.11
N ALA A 6 -24.38 6.46 43.08
CA ALA A 6 -23.26 6.22 44.02
C ALA A 6 -22.34 5.08 43.47
N PRO A 7 -21.09 4.86 43.95
CA PRO A 7 -19.89 5.26 43.22
C PRO A 7 -18.84 4.14 43.02
N VAL A 8 -17.92 4.41 42.09
CA VAL A 8 -16.66 3.68 41.86
C VAL A 8 -15.60 4.21 42.83
N LEU A 9 -15.02 3.33 43.64
CA LEU A 9 -13.72 3.47 44.31
C LEU A 9 -13.40 2.18 45.07
N PHE A 10 -12.45 1.37 44.60
CA PHE A 10 -11.38 0.78 45.41
C PHE A 10 -10.40 -0.09 44.59
N ALA A 11 -9.15 -0.06 45.05
CA ALA A 11 -8.04 -1.00 44.81
C ALA A 11 -7.11 -0.77 43.61
N LEU A 12 -6.23 0.22 43.79
CA LEU A 12 -4.83 0.18 43.37
C LEU A 12 -4.04 -0.74 44.31
N SER A 13 -3.12 -1.54 43.76
CA SER A 13 -1.80 -1.96 44.30
C SER A 13 -1.53 -3.46 44.14
N CYS A 14 -0.57 -3.78 43.28
CA CYS A 14 0.48 -4.79 43.45
C CYS A 14 1.17 -4.98 42.08
N LEU A 15 2.28 -4.27 41.85
CA LEU A 15 3.25 -4.65 40.82
C LEU A 15 4.64 -4.31 41.36
N VAL A 16 5.32 -5.37 41.80
CA VAL A 16 6.71 -5.38 42.23
C VAL A 16 7.47 -6.27 41.25
N ASP A 17 8.52 -5.67 40.70
CA ASP A 17 9.77 -6.24 40.18
C ASP A 17 9.77 -7.58 39.45
N SER A 18 10.18 -7.51 38.18
CA SER A 18 11.24 -8.36 37.64
C SER A 18 11.84 -7.71 36.40
N ALA A 19 12.90 -6.91 36.61
CA ALA A 19 13.81 -6.47 35.57
C ALA A 19 14.79 -7.61 35.26
N VAL A 20 14.55 -8.36 34.17
CA VAL A 20 15.52 -9.26 33.57
C VAL A 20 16.17 -8.52 32.40
N GLY A 21 17.49 -8.36 32.49
CA GLY A 21 18.29 -7.61 31.53
C GLY A 21 18.26 -8.20 30.12
N LEU A 22 17.91 -7.38 29.15
CA LEU A 22 18.11 -7.65 27.73
C LEU A 22 19.56 -7.28 27.35
N PRO A 23 20.26 -8.10 26.55
CA PRO A 23 21.59 -7.76 26.06
C PRO A 23 21.54 -6.55 25.11
N ALA A 24 22.48 -5.65 25.29
CA ALA A 24 22.66 -4.47 24.46
C ALA A 24 22.94 -4.89 23.01
N VAL A 25 22.02 -4.55 22.11
CA VAL A 25 22.22 -4.65 20.66
C VAL A 25 23.32 -3.64 20.28
N PRO A 26 24.43 -4.06 19.65
CA PRO A 26 25.47 -3.14 19.22
C PRO A 26 24.92 -2.20 18.13
N PRO A 27 25.29 -0.91 18.13
CA PRO A 27 24.88 0.01 17.07
C PRO A 27 25.57 -0.40 15.76
N TYR A 28 24.80 -0.96 14.83
CA TYR A 28 25.29 -1.25 13.49
C TYR A 28 25.50 0.06 12.72
N ARG A 29 26.76 0.49 12.65
CA ARG A 29 27.22 1.57 11.77
C ARG A 29 27.38 1.02 10.36
N ALA A 30 26.35 1.21 9.55
CA ALA A 30 26.51 1.38 8.10
C ALA A 30 25.50 2.44 7.68
N ALA A 31 25.92 3.70 7.71
CA ALA A 31 25.20 4.77 7.03
C ALA A 31 25.38 4.54 5.53
N ALA A 32 24.56 3.65 4.96
CA ALA A 32 24.25 3.70 3.55
C ALA A 32 23.79 5.13 3.30
N ARG A 33 24.49 5.84 2.39
CA ARG A 33 24.07 7.16 1.94
C ARG A 33 22.72 6.98 1.27
N MET A 34 21.65 7.05 2.05
CA MET A 34 20.31 7.27 1.55
C MET A 34 20.41 8.48 0.64
N ARG A 35 20.04 8.32 -0.63
CA ARG A 35 19.50 9.47 -1.32
C ARG A 35 18.27 9.84 -0.50
N PRO A 36 18.17 11.06 0.04
CA PRO A 36 16.95 11.46 0.71
C PRO A 36 15.83 11.22 -0.31
N ILE A 37 14.93 10.29 0.02
CA ILE A 37 13.57 10.34 -0.52
C ILE A 37 13.20 11.80 -0.30
N ARG A 38 13.03 12.55 -1.39
CA ARG A 38 12.89 14.00 -1.32
C ARG A 38 11.69 14.29 -0.44
N MET A 39 11.97 14.58 0.84
CA MET A 39 11.04 15.20 1.76
C MET A 39 10.47 16.39 1.02
N ALA A 40 9.14 16.49 0.96
CA ALA A 40 8.45 17.54 0.23
C ALA A 40 9.13 18.88 0.55
N GLU A 41 9.62 19.58 -0.49
CA GLU A 41 10.22 20.90 -0.34
C GLU A 41 9.23 21.82 0.39
N GLU A 42 9.55 22.20 1.63
CA GLU A 42 8.84 23.26 2.34
C GLU A 42 8.84 24.53 1.48
N GLY A 43 7.65 24.95 1.03
CA GLY A 43 7.48 26.22 0.31
C GLY A 43 6.95 26.13 -1.12
N LYS A 44 6.63 24.95 -1.65
CA LYS A 44 5.84 24.89 -2.90
C LYS A 44 4.40 25.36 -2.64
N PRO A 45 3.85 26.27 -3.46
CA PRO A 45 2.44 26.64 -3.37
C PRO A 45 1.60 25.37 -3.48
N ILE A 46 0.55 25.27 -2.66
CA ILE A 46 -0.36 24.12 -2.63
C ILE A 46 -1.00 23.99 -4.02
N SER A 47 -0.36 23.24 -4.92
CA SER A 47 -0.98 22.86 -6.18
C SER A 47 -1.96 21.76 -5.84
N LEU A 48 -3.25 22.08 -5.84
CA LEU A 48 -4.28 21.06 -5.76
C LEU A 48 -4.07 20.11 -6.94
N PRO A 49 -3.80 18.83 -6.70
CA PRO A 49 -3.66 17.86 -7.77
C PRO A 49 -4.94 17.88 -8.59
N LEU A 50 -4.82 17.84 -9.92
CA LEU A 50 -5.95 17.95 -10.86
C LEU A 50 -7.10 17.03 -10.45
N ARG A 51 -6.78 15.83 -9.96
CA ARG A 51 -7.73 14.87 -9.40
C ARG A 51 -8.58 15.45 -8.26
N SER A 52 -7.97 15.99 -7.22
CA SER A 52 -8.72 16.56 -6.09
C SER A 52 -9.54 17.78 -6.51
N ALA A 53 -9.06 18.56 -7.48
CA ALA A 53 -9.83 19.66 -8.06
C ALA A 53 -11.08 19.15 -8.82
N VAL A 54 -10.93 18.10 -9.63
CA VAL A 54 -12.06 17.44 -10.33
C VAL A 54 -13.05 16.85 -9.34
N LEU A 55 -12.58 16.15 -8.31
CA LEU A 55 -13.46 15.60 -7.26
C LEU A 55 -14.20 16.70 -6.50
N ALA A 56 -13.54 17.81 -6.17
CA ALA A 56 -14.17 18.94 -5.51
C ALA A 56 -15.26 19.58 -6.39
N LEU A 57 -15.01 19.73 -7.69
CA LEU A 57 -15.99 20.24 -8.64
C LEU A 57 -17.21 19.30 -8.76
N LEU A 58 -16.97 17.99 -8.91
CA LEU A 58 -18.03 16.99 -8.96
C LEU A 58 -18.87 16.97 -7.67
N THR A 59 -18.21 17.13 -6.52
CA THR A 59 -18.89 17.23 -5.21
C THR A 59 -19.78 18.47 -5.17
N ALA A 60 -19.29 19.63 -5.63
CA ALA A 60 -20.04 20.87 -5.62
C ALA A 60 -21.25 20.84 -6.57
N GLU A 61 -21.08 20.33 -7.79
CA GLU A 61 -22.17 20.15 -8.75
C GLU A 61 -23.24 19.19 -8.22
N SER A 62 -22.83 18.04 -7.67
CA SER A 62 -23.77 17.07 -7.09
C SER A 62 -24.51 17.63 -5.88
N ALA A 63 -23.83 18.39 -5.01
CA ALA A 63 -24.47 19.07 -3.88
C ALA A 63 -25.51 20.10 -4.34
N PHE A 64 -25.21 20.82 -5.43
CA PHE A 64 -26.12 21.78 -6.01
C PHE A 64 -27.35 21.12 -6.65
N GLY A 65 -27.15 20.02 -7.39
CA GLY A 65 -28.23 19.16 -7.89
C GLY A 65 -29.15 18.69 -6.77
N LEU A 66 -28.59 18.07 -5.72
CA LEU A 66 -29.33 17.65 -4.53
C LEU A 66 -30.11 18.79 -3.87
N SER A 67 -29.52 19.98 -3.76
CA SER A 67 -30.21 21.13 -3.14
C SER A 67 -31.48 21.56 -3.88
N ARG A 68 -31.54 21.30 -5.20
CA ARG A 68 -32.72 21.57 -6.05
C ARG A 68 -33.70 20.41 -6.04
N ASP A 69 -33.18 19.20 -6.03
CA ASP A 69 -33.95 17.98 -6.15
C ASP A 69 -34.67 17.56 -4.88
N PHE A 70 -34.04 17.71 -3.70
CA PHE A 70 -34.65 17.33 -2.42
C PHE A 70 -36.02 17.98 -2.18
N PRO A 71 -36.21 19.30 -2.40
CA PRO A 71 -37.53 19.91 -2.35
C PRO A 71 -38.50 19.34 -3.40
N ALA A 72 -38.00 19.00 -4.59
CA ALA A 72 -38.77 18.49 -5.71
C ALA A 72 -39.26 17.04 -5.51
N LEU A 73 -38.71 16.30 -4.54
CA LEU A 73 -39.18 14.95 -4.19
C LEU A 73 -40.65 14.90 -3.73
N THR A 74 -41.20 16.04 -3.32
CA THR A 74 -42.61 16.17 -2.92
C THR A 74 -43.56 16.51 -4.08
N THR A 75 -43.04 16.67 -5.30
CA THR A 75 -43.83 17.02 -6.48
C THR A 75 -44.51 15.79 -7.10
N ALA A 76 -45.43 16.02 -8.05
CA ALA A 76 -46.16 14.95 -8.73
C ALA A 76 -45.30 14.06 -9.64
N SER A 77 -44.08 14.50 -9.99
CA SER A 77 -43.16 13.79 -10.89
C SER A 77 -41.71 13.97 -10.43
N PRO A 78 -41.29 13.35 -9.33
CA PRO A 78 -39.94 13.49 -8.81
C PRO A 78 -38.92 12.76 -9.71
N ASP A 79 -37.76 13.39 -9.94
CA ASP A 79 -36.63 12.74 -10.63
C ASP A 79 -35.81 11.89 -9.65
N ILE A 80 -36.39 10.76 -9.25
CA ILE A 80 -35.78 9.86 -8.27
C ILE A 80 -34.41 9.35 -8.75
N LEU A 81 -34.26 9.10 -10.06
CA LEU A 81 -33.02 8.57 -10.61
C LEU A 81 -31.90 9.62 -10.59
N GLY A 82 -32.19 10.85 -11.06
CA GLY A 82 -31.23 11.95 -11.00
C GLY A 82 -30.74 12.21 -9.58
N THR A 83 -31.68 12.33 -8.63
CA THR A 83 -31.36 12.53 -7.22
C THR A 83 -30.53 11.39 -6.63
N ALA A 84 -30.82 10.13 -6.98
CA ALA A 84 -30.06 8.98 -6.51
C ALA A 84 -28.62 8.96 -7.06
N VAL A 85 -28.43 9.34 -8.33
CA VAL A 85 -27.11 9.47 -8.96
C VAL A 85 -26.30 10.58 -8.30
N ASP A 86 -26.88 11.77 -8.15
CA ASP A 86 -26.21 12.91 -7.50
C ASP A 86 -25.86 12.60 -6.04
N CYS A 87 -26.74 11.92 -5.31
CA CYS A 87 -26.47 11.48 -3.94
C CYS A 87 -25.27 10.54 -3.89
N SER A 88 -25.23 9.56 -4.80
CA SER A 88 -24.13 8.59 -4.88
C SER A 88 -22.79 9.26 -5.19
N ILE A 89 -22.76 10.18 -6.17
CA ILE A 89 -21.56 10.93 -6.53
C ILE A 89 -21.11 11.83 -5.38
N PHE A 90 -22.05 12.57 -4.76
CA PHE A 90 -21.75 13.45 -3.64
C PHE A 90 -21.14 12.69 -2.45
N VAL A 91 -21.74 11.56 -2.06
CA VAL A 91 -21.24 10.74 -0.94
C VAL A 91 -19.86 10.17 -1.26
N TYR A 92 -19.68 9.63 -2.46
CA TYR A 92 -18.40 9.07 -2.90
C TYR A 92 -17.29 10.14 -2.90
N CYS A 93 -17.49 11.25 -3.63
CA CYS A 93 -16.47 12.30 -3.74
C CYS A 93 -16.17 12.96 -2.39
N THR A 94 -17.19 13.20 -1.56
CA THR A 94 -17.00 13.73 -0.20
C THR A 94 -16.14 12.77 0.64
N SER A 95 -16.48 11.47 0.66
CA SER A 95 -15.72 10.46 1.40
C SER A 95 -14.27 10.40 0.95
N THR A 96 -14.02 10.36 -0.37
CA THR A 96 -12.67 10.38 -0.93
C THR A 96 -11.91 11.66 -0.54
N LEU A 97 -12.51 12.84 -0.63
CA LEU A 97 -11.86 14.10 -0.24
C LEU A 97 -11.53 14.14 1.26
N LEU A 98 -12.42 13.64 2.12
CA LEU A 98 -12.17 13.56 3.56
C LEU A 98 -11.03 12.59 3.90
N GLN A 99 -10.97 11.44 3.21
CA GLN A 99 -9.84 10.50 3.31
C GLN A 99 -8.54 11.14 2.81
N GLN A 100 -8.56 11.81 1.66
CA GLN A 100 -7.41 12.55 1.13
C GLN A 100 -6.97 13.69 2.06
N ALA A 101 -7.89 14.30 2.80
CA ALA A 101 -7.57 15.32 3.80
C ALA A 101 -6.99 14.72 5.09
N GLY A 102 -7.11 13.40 5.31
CA GLY A 102 -6.73 12.74 6.57
C GLY A 102 -7.70 13.02 7.72
N ILE A 103 -8.93 13.45 7.41
CA ILE A 103 -9.96 13.72 8.43
C ILE A 103 -10.56 12.41 8.96
N VAL A 104 -10.76 11.44 8.07
CA VAL A 104 -11.16 10.09 8.46
C VAL A 104 -9.90 9.33 8.85
N LYS A 105 -9.70 9.12 10.15
CA LYS A 105 -8.67 8.22 10.68
C LYS A 105 -9.24 6.81 10.71
N ASP A 106 -8.55 5.88 10.08
CA ASP A 106 -8.86 4.46 10.23
C ASP A 106 -8.25 3.92 11.53
N ASP A 107 -8.87 2.90 12.11
CA ASP A 107 -8.46 2.29 13.39
C ASP A 107 -6.99 1.84 13.36
N GLU A 108 -6.28 2.09 14.46
CA GLU A 108 -4.83 1.93 14.63
C GLU A 108 -4.34 0.46 14.68
N THR A 109 -5.21 -0.53 14.45
CA THR A 109 -4.85 -1.96 14.51
C THR A 109 -4.16 -2.45 13.22
N ALA A 110 -3.18 -1.71 12.73
CA ALA A 110 -2.40 -2.11 11.56
C ALA A 110 -1.17 -2.91 11.97
N LEU A 111 -1.11 -4.15 11.50
CA LEU A 111 0.04 -5.05 11.59
C LEU A 111 1.36 -4.35 11.20
N THR A 112 2.40 -4.48 12.03
CA THR A 112 3.72 -3.92 11.72
C THR A 112 4.68 -4.99 11.17
N LEU A 113 5.36 -4.66 10.08
CA LEU A 113 6.47 -5.44 9.49
C LEU A 113 7.83 -4.82 9.76
N SER A 114 7.92 -3.84 10.66
CA SER A 114 9.17 -3.15 10.94
C SER A 114 10.31 -4.07 11.33
N GLY A 115 11.47 -3.87 10.70
CA GLY A 115 12.64 -4.71 10.88
C GLY A 115 12.60 -6.00 10.07
N PHE A 116 11.51 -6.31 9.37
CA PHE A 116 11.45 -7.48 8.50
C PHE A 116 12.43 -7.32 7.34
N LYS A 117 13.35 -8.27 7.23
CA LYS A 117 14.29 -8.39 6.11
C LYS A 117 13.92 -9.64 5.34
N CYS A 118 13.73 -9.52 4.04
CA CYS A 118 13.39 -10.67 3.21
C CYS A 118 13.88 -10.45 1.77
N THR A 119 13.86 -11.52 0.99
CA THR A 119 14.06 -11.45 -0.46
C THR A 119 12.71 -11.48 -1.16
N VAL A 120 12.42 -10.47 -1.95
CA VAL A 120 11.25 -10.40 -2.84
C VAL A 120 11.72 -10.80 -4.23
N THR A 121 11.32 -11.97 -4.71
CA THR A 121 11.63 -12.41 -6.07
C THR A 121 10.47 -12.09 -6.99
N LEU A 122 10.68 -11.13 -7.89
CA LEU A 122 9.70 -10.76 -8.90
C LEU A 122 9.70 -11.82 -10.00
N ASN A 123 8.52 -12.21 -10.44
CA ASN A 123 8.30 -13.10 -11.57
C ASN A 123 7.36 -12.41 -12.59
N ILE A 124 7.95 -11.54 -13.39
CA ILE A 124 7.23 -10.68 -14.34
C ILE A 124 7.02 -11.44 -15.65
N GLY A 125 5.80 -11.40 -16.16
CA GLY A 125 5.41 -12.06 -17.40
C GLY A 125 3.90 -12.03 -17.59
N ARG A 126 3.42 -12.59 -18.70
CA ARG A 126 1.98 -12.60 -19.03
C ARG A 126 1.20 -13.47 -18.03
N GLU A 127 0.32 -12.83 -17.26
CA GLU A 127 -0.63 -13.49 -16.36
C GLU A 127 -2.03 -13.54 -17.00
N PRO A 128 -2.84 -14.57 -16.70
CA PRO A 128 -4.25 -14.57 -17.06
C PRO A 128 -4.96 -13.31 -16.55
N GLY A 129 -5.70 -12.63 -17.43
CA GLY A 129 -6.39 -11.39 -17.09
C GLY A 129 -5.52 -10.13 -17.08
N THR A 130 -4.23 -10.21 -17.45
CA THR A 130 -3.42 -9.00 -17.66
C THR A 130 -3.99 -8.13 -18.77
N TRP A 131 -3.95 -6.81 -18.58
CA TRP A 131 -4.32 -5.79 -19.57
C TRP A 131 -3.10 -5.20 -20.28
N MET A 132 -1.94 -5.86 -20.16
CA MET A 132 -0.75 -5.52 -20.92
C MET A 132 -0.97 -5.76 -22.43
N ALA A 133 -0.28 -4.98 -23.25
CA ALA A 133 -0.37 -5.06 -24.72
C ALA A 133 -0.10 -6.49 -25.21
N SER A 134 -0.79 -6.97 -26.25
CA SER A 134 -0.79 -8.38 -26.69
C SER A 134 0.58 -8.97 -26.99
N GLU A 135 1.51 -8.14 -27.45
CA GLU A 135 2.88 -8.45 -27.81
C GLU A 135 3.81 -8.57 -26.59
N TRP A 136 3.45 -7.98 -25.46
CA TRP A 136 4.25 -8.03 -24.25
C TRP A 136 4.23 -9.44 -23.64
N ALA A 137 5.40 -10.01 -23.40
CA ALA A 137 5.57 -11.38 -22.90
C ALA A 137 4.80 -12.45 -23.71
N ALA A 138 4.59 -12.22 -25.01
CA ALA A 138 3.90 -13.12 -25.93
C ALA A 138 4.65 -14.45 -26.16
N SER A 139 5.98 -14.44 -25.98
CA SER A 139 6.84 -15.62 -26.08
C SER A 139 6.66 -16.61 -24.91
N GLY A 140 6.00 -16.18 -23.83
CA GLY A 140 5.93 -16.92 -22.57
C GLY A 140 7.20 -16.80 -21.70
N ALA A 141 8.18 -15.98 -22.11
CA ALA A 141 9.33 -15.65 -21.28
C ALA A 141 8.90 -14.96 -19.97
N ARG A 142 9.76 -15.06 -18.96
CA ARG A 142 9.58 -14.40 -17.66
C ARG A 142 10.87 -13.72 -17.19
N LEU A 143 10.72 -12.55 -16.59
CA LEU A 143 11.81 -11.83 -15.95
C LEU A 143 11.77 -12.12 -14.44
N SER A 144 12.78 -12.88 -13.98
CA SER A 144 12.98 -13.21 -12.58
C SER A 144 13.99 -12.24 -11.98
N LEU A 145 13.59 -11.43 -11.01
CA LEU A 145 14.43 -10.41 -10.37
C LEU A 145 14.34 -10.52 -8.85
N PRO A 146 15.34 -11.13 -8.17
CA PRO A 146 15.42 -11.13 -6.71
C PRO A 146 15.88 -9.75 -6.20
N LEU A 147 15.17 -9.24 -5.20
CA LEU A 147 15.43 -7.96 -4.52
C LEU A 147 15.55 -8.22 -3.02
N ALA A 148 16.61 -7.72 -2.39
CA ALA A 148 16.70 -7.68 -0.93
C ALA A 148 15.95 -6.44 -0.43
N VAL A 149 14.97 -6.64 0.44
CA VAL A 149 14.16 -5.54 0.98
C VAL A 149 14.19 -5.53 2.51
N ARG A 150 14.02 -4.34 3.07
CA ARG A 150 13.84 -4.14 4.51
C ARG A 150 12.70 -3.18 4.79
N PHE A 151 11.75 -3.64 5.59
CA PHE A 151 10.63 -2.85 6.09
C PHE A 151 11.10 -2.01 7.30
N SER A 152 10.78 -0.72 7.31
CA SER A 152 11.12 0.23 8.38
C SER A 152 9.84 0.88 8.92
N ASP A 153 9.84 1.32 10.18
CA ASP A 153 8.76 2.13 10.75
C ASP A 153 8.90 3.63 10.45
N GLU A 154 10.00 4.05 9.82
CA GLU A 154 10.20 5.45 9.44
C GLU A 154 9.06 5.92 8.52
N VAL A 155 8.29 6.89 8.98
CA VAL A 155 7.15 7.44 8.22
C VAL A 155 7.66 8.23 7.02
N VAL A 156 7.04 8.01 5.87
CA VAL A 156 7.34 8.70 4.61
C VAL A 156 6.16 9.55 4.19
N ASP A 157 6.41 10.83 3.95
CA ASP A 157 5.42 11.71 3.35
C ASP A 157 5.32 11.46 1.84
N LEU A 158 4.19 10.91 1.41
CA LEU A 158 3.89 10.66 0.00
C LEU A 158 3.21 11.86 -0.69
N GLY A 159 3.13 13.00 0.00
CA GLY A 159 2.51 14.22 -0.50
C GLY A 159 0.98 14.20 -0.46
N PHE A 160 0.36 15.17 -1.13
CA PHE A 160 -1.10 15.23 -1.30
C PHE A 160 -1.49 14.83 -2.73
N PRO A 161 -2.41 13.86 -2.93
CA PRO A 161 -3.31 13.27 -1.95
C PRO A 161 -2.79 11.99 -1.25
N GLY A 162 -1.49 11.70 -1.37
CA GLY A 162 -0.87 10.47 -0.91
C GLY A 162 -0.87 9.39 -1.98
N GLU A 163 -0.72 8.14 -1.58
CA GLU A 163 -0.64 6.98 -2.47
C GLU A 163 -1.83 6.05 -2.22
N GLU A 164 -2.83 6.09 -3.11
CA GLU A 164 -4.07 5.34 -2.94
C GLU A 164 -3.88 3.83 -2.92
N ALA A 165 -2.86 3.32 -3.61
CA ALA A 165 -2.54 1.90 -3.51
C ALA A 165 -2.20 1.51 -2.07
N LEU A 166 -1.65 2.44 -1.27
CA LEU A 166 -1.35 2.28 0.15
C LEU A 166 -2.46 2.84 1.07
N GLY A 167 -3.66 3.11 0.55
CA GLY A 167 -4.77 3.68 1.33
C GLY A 167 -4.75 5.20 1.44
N GLY A 168 -4.03 5.90 0.56
CA GLY A 168 -4.07 7.36 0.43
C GLY A 168 -3.11 8.06 1.37
N ARG A 169 -3.64 8.88 2.27
CA ARG A 169 -2.88 9.70 3.25
C ARG A 169 -2.50 8.95 4.54
N ARG A 170 -2.65 7.63 4.57
CA ARG A 170 -2.20 6.82 5.70
C ARG A 170 -0.70 7.01 5.91
N GLU A 171 -0.25 6.77 7.14
CA GLU A 171 1.16 6.77 7.53
C GLU A 171 1.89 5.63 6.82
N ALA A 172 2.24 5.87 5.56
CA ALA A 172 3.10 4.98 4.80
C ALA A 172 4.48 5.01 5.42
N ARG A 173 5.10 3.84 5.50
CA ARG A 173 6.40 3.66 6.15
C ARG A 173 7.44 3.26 5.13
N CYS A 174 8.70 3.54 5.42
CA CYS A 174 9.80 3.39 4.48
C CYS A 174 10.08 1.92 4.16
N LEU A 175 10.21 1.61 2.87
CA LEU A 175 10.70 0.34 2.36
C LEU A 175 12.07 0.56 1.72
N ILE A 176 13.07 -0.15 2.20
CA ILE A 176 14.44 0.00 1.73
C ILE A 176 14.74 -1.13 0.74
N CYS A 177 15.19 -0.76 -0.45
CA CYS A 177 15.58 -1.67 -1.52
C CYS A 177 16.57 -0.95 -2.44
N GLU A 178 17.76 -1.51 -2.63
CA GLU A 178 18.82 -0.90 -3.47
C GLU A 178 18.81 -1.44 -4.92
N GLY A 179 17.97 -2.42 -5.19
CA GLY A 179 17.85 -3.07 -6.49
C GLY A 179 18.22 -4.55 -6.43
N GLY A 180 18.52 -5.11 -7.60
CA GLY A 180 18.87 -6.51 -7.74
C GLY A 180 19.53 -6.81 -9.07
N ARG A 181 19.64 -8.09 -9.38
CA ARG A 181 20.35 -8.57 -10.55
C ARG A 181 19.74 -9.84 -11.11
N PHE A 182 19.87 -10.03 -12.41
CA PHE A 182 19.49 -11.27 -13.06
C PHE A 182 20.46 -11.60 -14.20
N VAL A 183 20.46 -12.85 -14.66
CA VAL A 183 21.28 -13.29 -15.80
C VAL A 183 20.44 -13.21 -17.08
N GLY A 184 20.82 -12.28 -17.96
CA GLY A 184 20.27 -12.11 -19.29
C GLY A 184 21.12 -12.79 -20.38
N PRO A 185 20.70 -12.73 -21.66
CA PRO A 185 21.44 -13.30 -22.78
C PRO A 185 22.86 -12.74 -22.94
N GLN A 186 23.07 -11.47 -22.58
CA GLN A 186 24.36 -10.77 -22.66
C GLN A 186 25.17 -10.84 -21.36
N GLY A 187 24.73 -11.61 -20.37
CA GLY A 187 25.38 -11.71 -19.05
C GLY A 187 24.53 -11.12 -17.93
N GLU A 188 25.18 -10.79 -16.82
CA GLU A 188 24.53 -10.22 -15.64
C GLU A 188 24.01 -8.80 -15.93
N VAL A 189 22.74 -8.56 -15.58
CA VAL A 189 22.07 -7.27 -15.70
C VAL A 189 21.75 -6.79 -14.29
N VAL A 190 22.25 -5.59 -13.95
CA VAL A 190 21.97 -4.92 -12.68
C VAL A 190 20.78 -3.99 -12.86
N VAL A 191 19.80 -4.11 -11.98
CA VAL A 191 18.58 -3.30 -11.95
C VAL A 191 18.60 -2.46 -10.68
N ASN A 192 18.71 -1.13 -10.84
CA ASN A 192 18.68 -0.20 -9.71
C ASN A 192 17.26 -0.03 -9.18
N ALA A 193 17.12 0.19 -7.87
CA ALA A 193 15.88 0.64 -7.25
C ALA A 193 16.17 1.75 -6.23
N ASP A 194 15.23 2.68 -6.06
CA ASP A 194 15.36 3.82 -5.14
C ASP A 194 14.60 3.60 -3.81
N GLY A 195 14.30 2.35 -3.46
CA GLY A 195 13.42 2.00 -2.34
C GLY A 195 11.95 2.26 -2.64
N GLY A 196 11.15 2.47 -1.59
CA GLY A 196 9.75 2.83 -1.71
C GLY A 196 9.06 2.96 -0.36
N ALA A 197 7.77 2.66 -0.31
CA ALA A 197 6.99 2.70 0.92
C ALA A 197 6.02 1.53 1.03
N TRP A 198 5.59 1.24 2.25
CA TRP A 198 4.66 0.18 2.57
C TRP A 198 3.59 0.64 3.57
N ALA A 199 2.46 -0.06 3.56
CA ALA A 199 1.39 0.08 4.53
C ALA A 199 0.71 -1.27 4.74
N SER A 200 0.18 -1.47 5.94
CA SER A 200 -0.72 -2.58 6.26
C SER A 200 -2.16 -2.07 6.30
N LEU A 201 -3.06 -2.73 5.59
CA LEU A 201 -4.45 -2.34 5.45
C LEU A 201 -5.36 -3.44 6.03
N PRO A 202 -6.35 -3.11 6.88
CA PRO A 202 -7.26 -4.11 7.41
C PRO A 202 -8.14 -4.67 6.29
N THR A 203 -8.47 -5.97 6.39
CA THR A 203 -9.37 -6.66 5.43
C THR A 203 -10.82 -6.76 5.90
N GLY A 204 -11.09 -6.35 7.15
CA GLY A 204 -12.36 -6.57 7.84
C GLY A 204 -12.47 -7.93 8.52
N ARG A 205 -11.50 -8.82 8.34
CA ARG A 205 -11.35 -10.05 9.13
C ARG A 205 -10.35 -9.82 10.25
N GLU A 206 -10.68 -10.32 11.43
CA GLU A 206 -9.88 -10.13 12.64
C GLU A 206 -8.48 -10.72 12.47
N GLY A 207 -7.46 -9.89 12.72
CA GLY A 207 -6.05 -10.25 12.61
C GLY A 207 -5.55 -10.60 11.20
N GLU A 208 -6.37 -10.38 10.15
CA GLU A 208 -5.95 -10.45 8.75
C GLU A 208 -5.81 -9.04 8.17
N SER A 209 -4.61 -8.72 7.68
CA SER A 209 -4.33 -7.50 6.94
C SER A 209 -3.78 -7.79 5.55
N VAL A 210 -3.85 -6.81 4.66
CA VAL A 210 -3.14 -6.81 3.38
C VAL A 210 -1.97 -5.86 3.50
N VAL A 211 -0.77 -6.39 3.35
CA VAL A 211 0.42 -5.57 3.19
C VAL A 211 0.51 -5.16 1.74
N ARG A 212 0.58 -3.84 1.53
CA ARG A 212 0.86 -3.24 0.24
C ARG A 212 2.14 -2.46 0.33
N PHE A 213 2.94 -2.55 -0.72
CA PHE A 213 4.15 -1.76 -0.82
C PHE A 213 4.43 -1.43 -2.28
N PHE A 214 5.31 -0.48 -2.50
CA PHE A 214 5.83 -0.22 -3.83
C PHE A 214 7.35 -0.10 -3.80
N ILE A 215 7.95 -0.30 -4.97
CA ILE A 215 9.36 -0.04 -5.22
C ILE A 215 9.46 0.84 -6.47
N ASP A 216 10.26 1.90 -6.39
CA ASP A 216 10.50 2.82 -7.49
C ASP A 216 11.73 2.35 -8.29
N PHE A 217 11.52 2.07 -9.58
CA PHE A 217 12.55 1.67 -10.54
C PHE A 217 12.87 2.85 -11.45
N PRO A 218 14.04 3.51 -11.32
CA PRO A 218 14.37 4.68 -12.13
C PRO A 218 14.58 4.36 -13.62
N GLN A 219 14.79 3.08 -13.96
CA GLN A 219 15.14 2.62 -15.30
C GLN A 219 14.33 1.37 -15.66
N GLU A 220 14.02 1.23 -16.94
CA GLU A 220 13.41 0.00 -17.47
C GLU A 220 14.42 -1.14 -17.42
N ALA A 221 13.96 -2.34 -17.06
CA ALA A 221 14.72 -3.58 -17.19
C ALA A 221 13.98 -4.53 -18.12
N SER A 222 14.68 -5.22 -19.01
CA SER A 222 14.05 -6.13 -19.97
C SER A 222 14.81 -7.44 -20.13
N ARG A 223 14.05 -8.50 -20.44
CA ARG A 223 14.57 -9.82 -20.79
C ARG A 223 13.66 -10.41 -21.86
N ASN A 224 14.21 -10.59 -23.06
CA ASN A 224 13.46 -10.98 -24.26
C ASN A 224 12.34 -9.96 -24.56
N ASP A 225 11.10 -10.41 -24.70
CA ASP A 225 9.90 -9.61 -24.93
C ASP A 225 9.15 -9.21 -23.63
N VAL A 226 9.78 -9.43 -22.47
CA VAL A 226 9.29 -8.99 -21.17
C VAL A 226 10.06 -7.75 -20.74
N SER A 227 9.33 -6.69 -20.40
CA SER A 227 9.90 -5.49 -19.80
C SER A 227 9.23 -5.17 -18.46
N LEU A 228 10.06 -4.77 -17.50
CA LEU A 228 9.73 -4.06 -16.27
C LEU A 228 9.88 -2.56 -16.56
N PRO A 229 8.78 -1.82 -16.78
CA PRO A 229 8.87 -0.42 -17.13
C PRO A 229 9.47 0.41 -16.00
N ALA A 230 10.13 1.51 -16.36
CA ALA A 230 10.54 2.51 -15.37
C ALA A 230 9.32 3.08 -14.63
N GLY A 231 9.49 3.37 -13.35
CA GLY A 231 8.48 3.92 -12.48
C GLY A 231 8.17 3.00 -11.30
N ARG A 232 6.97 3.17 -10.76
CA ARG A 232 6.54 2.54 -9.52
C ARG A 232 5.86 1.20 -9.78
N VAL A 233 6.32 0.16 -9.10
CA VAL A 233 5.71 -1.18 -9.12
C VAL A 233 5.10 -1.45 -7.75
N TYR A 234 3.85 -1.90 -7.74
CA TYR A 234 3.06 -2.15 -6.55
C TYR A 234 2.95 -3.65 -6.27
N PHE A 235 3.04 -3.98 -5.00
CA PHE A 235 3.03 -5.32 -4.45
C PHE A 235 1.90 -5.43 -3.44
N SER A 236 1.24 -6.58 -3.41
CA SER A 236 0.20 -6.88 -2.44
C SER A 236 0.26 -8.35 -2.04
N CYS A 237 0.27 -8.61 -0.73
CA CYS A 237 0.08 -9.94 -0.15
C CYS A 237 -0.73 -9.84 1.15
N ALA A 238 -1.33 -10.95 1.55
CA ALA A 238 -2.01 -11.06 2.84
C ALA A 238 -0.98 -11.29 3.95
N CYS A 239 -1.28 -10.81 5.15
CA CYS A 239 -0.53 -11.09 6.36
C CYS A 239 -1.46 -11.26 7.56
N TRP A 240 -0.98 -12.00 8.55
CA TRP A 240 -1.72 -12.32 9.77
C TRP A 240 -0.89 -12.04 11.01
N ASP A 241 -1.57 -11.64 12.08
CA ASP A 241 -0.99 -11.58 13.41
C ASP A 241 -0.57 -12.99 13.87
N GLY A 242 0.57 -13.11 14.54
CA GLY A 242 1.11 -14.41 14.97
C GLY A 242 0.26 -15.19 15.97
N GLY A 243 -0.78 -14.57 16.54
CA GLY A 243 -1.75 -15.22 17.41
C GLY A 243 -2.95 -15.82 16.69
N VAL A 244 -3.08 -15.61 15.37
CA VAL A 244 -4.25 -16.04 14.59
C VAL A 244 -3.95 -17.38 13.93
N PRO A 245 -4.77 -18.42 14.17
CA PRO A 245 -4.62 -19.69 13.47
C PRO A 245 -4.85 -19.52 11.97
N LEU A 246 -3.85 -19.90 11.17
CA LEU A 246 -4.00 -19.96 9.71
C LEU A 246 -4.80 -21.19 9.30
N PRO A 247 -5.56 -21.11 8.19
CA PRO A 247 -6.02 -22.29 7.47
C PRO A 247 -4.83 -23.21 7.14
N GLU A 248 -5.02 -24.52 7.31
CA GLU A 248 -3.96 -25.53 7.09
C GLU A 248 -3.32 -25.43 5.69
N GLU A 249 -4.13 -25.08 4.70
CA GLU A 249 -3.71 -24.89 3.31
C GLU A 249 -2.69 -23.73 3.14
N LEU A 250 -2.77 -22.69 3.97
CA LEU A 250 -1.90 -21.51 3.88
C LEU A 250 -0.65 -21.64 4.76
N ALA A 251 -0.68 -22.49 5.78
CA ALA A 251 0.41 -22.60 6.75
C ALA A 251 1.76 -23.00 6.13
N ALA A 252 1.75 -23.75 5.02
CA ALA A 252 2.96 -24.13 4.30
C ALA A 252 3.51 -23.02 3.38
N GLU A 253 2.70 -22.01 3.08
CA GLU A 253 3.02 -20.95 2.12
C GLU A 253 3.40 -19.63 2.78
N VAL A 254 3.38 -19.55 4.12
CA VAL A 254 3.72 -18.31 4.83
C VAL A 254 5.21 -18.19 5.13
N VAL A 255 5.67 -16.95 5.14
CA VAL A 255 6.99 -16.53 5.60
C VAL A 255 6.82 -15.80 6.92
N GLU A 256 7.48 -16.29 7.97
CA GLU A 256 7.47 -15.66 9.27
C GLU A 256 8.29 -14.37 9.27
N GLY A 257 7.70 -13.32 9.82
CA GLY A 257 8.28 -12.01 10.03
C GLY A 257 8.47 -11.67 11.51
N PRO A 258 8.82 -10.41 11.81
CA PRO A 258 9.00 -9.93 13.18
C PRO A 258 7.75 -10.14 14.02
N ALA A 259 7.93 -10.34 15.33
CA ALA A 259 6.84 -10.51 16.30
C ALA A 259 5.84 -11.63 15.95
N GLY A 260 6.26 -12.62 15.16
CA GLY A 260 5.42 -13.75 14.75
C GLY A 260 4.42 -13.43 13.64
N VAL A 261 4.51 -12.25 13.01
CA VAL A 261 3.66 -11.90 11.86
C VAL A 261 3.89 -12.91 10.74
N GLN A 262 2.82 -13.44 10.16
CA GLN A 262 2.89 -14.42 9.08
C GLN A 262 2.50 -13.74 7.77
N CYS A 263 3.41 -13.68 6.79
CA CYS A 263 3.12 -13.10 5.48
C CYS A 263 2.90 -14.21 4.47
N LEU A 264 1.89 -14.09 3.61
CA LEU A 264 1.76 -15.01 2.48
C LEU A 264 3.01 -14.91 1.59
N GLY A 265 3.66 -16.04 1.35
CA GLY A 265 4.91 -16.14 0.62
C GLY A 265 4.77 -15.84 -0.87
N GLN A 266 3.55 -15.65 -1.38
CA GLN A 266 3.29 -15.21 -2.74
C GLN A 266 2.32 -14.04 -2.77
N GLY A 267 2.46 -13.20 -3.80
CA GLY A 267 1.57 -12.05 -3.99
C GLY A 267 1.52 -11.55 -5.44
N GLY A 268 0.74 -10.49 -5.64
CA GLY A 268 0.55 -9.87 -6.95
C GLY A 268 1.50 -8.71 -7.21
N LEU A 269 1.93 -8.57 -8.48
CA LEU A 269 2.68 -7.42 -8.98
C LEU A 269 1.83 -6.61 -9.94
N THR A 270 1.77 -5.30 -9.72
CA THR A 270 0.98 -4.40 -10.57
C THR A 270 1.69 -3.09 -10.84
N ILE A 271 1.32 -2.41 -11.93
CA ILE A 271 1.70 -1.02 -12.22
C ILE A 271 0.46 -0.18 -12.42
N LYS A 272 0.57 1.12 -12.14
CA LYS A 272 -0.49 2.07 -12.44
C LYS A 272 -0.40 2.56 -13.88
N ARG A 273 -1.54 2.60 -14.54
CA ARG A 273 -1.71 3.25 -15.84
C ARG A 273 -2.82 4.28 -15.74
N ASN A 274 -2.43 5.53 -15.59
CA ASN A 274 -3.38 6.64 -15.61
C ASN A 274 -3.27 7.37 -16.95
N ASP A 275 -4.34 7.32 -17.73
CA ASP A 275 -4.42 7.93 -19.05
C ASP A 275 -5.75 8.67 -19.22
N ALA A 276 -5.99 9.25 -20.40
CA ALA A 276 -7.20 10.04 -20.62
C ALA A 276 -8.50 9.24 -20.40
N ARG A 277 -8.47 7.90 -20.50
CA ARG A 277 -9.67 7.05 -20.34
C ARG A 277 -10.13 6.96 -18.89
N ASN A 278 -9.22 7.08 -17.92
CA ASN A 278 -9.56 7.17 -16.49
C ASN A 278 -9.42 8.60 -15.95
N LEU A 279 -9.41 9.60 -16.84
CA LEU A 279 -9.17 11.01 -16.53
C LEU A 279 -7.92 11.19 -15.65
N TRP A 280 -6.81 10.56 -16.04
CA TRP A 280 -5.55 10.63 -15.31
C TRP A 280 -5.67 10.17 -13.85
N GLY A 281 -6.52 9.17 -13.59
CA GLY A 281 -6.77 8.60 -12.27
C GLY A 281 -7.93 9.25 -11.50
N ALA A 282 -8.65 10.24 -12.07
CA ALA A 282 -9.78 10.84 -11.36
C ALA A 282 -10.93 9.85 -11.08
N PHE A 283 -11.11 8.85 -11.96
CA PHE A 283 -12.06 7.74 -11.76
C PHE A 283 -11.44 6.50 -11.09
N GLY A 284 -10.30 6.69 -10.41
CA GLY A 284 -9.53 5.61 -9.81
C GLY A 284 -8.38 5.16 -10.70
N ASP A 285 -7.38 4.57 -10.06
CA ASP A 285 -6.19 4.05 -10.72
C ASP A 285 -6.50 2.77 -11.49
N VAL A 286 -6.03 2.67 -12.74
CA VAL A 286 -6.06 1.41 -13.47
C VAL A 286 -4.78 0.65 -13.13
N MET A 287 -4.92 -0.48 -12.46
CA MET A 287 -3.81 -1.37 -12.11
C MET A 287 -3.65 -2.43 -13.20
N LEU A 288 -2.48 -2.50 -13.83
CA LEU A 288 -2.15 -3.56 -14.78
C LEU A 288 -1.36 -4.65 -14.06
N ILE A 289 -1.76 -5.91 -14.24
CA ILE A 289 -1.05 -7.07 -13.68
C ILE A 289 0.25 -7.30 -14.46
N LEU A 290 1.38 -7.18 -13.77
CA LEU A 290 2.71 -7.48 -14.32
C LEU A 290 3.16 -8.92 -14.05
N GLY A 291 2.63 -9.57 -13.02
CA GLY A 291 3.14 -10.86 -12.61
C GLY A 291 2.84 -11.19 -11.16
N ARG A 292 3.68 -12.06 -10.60
CA ARG A 292 3.65 -12.49 -9.21
C ARG A 292 4.99 -12.22 -8.56
N PHE A 293 5.01 -12.16 -7.24
CA PHE A 293 6.26 -12.23 -6.49
C PHE A 293 6.20 -13.37 -5.48
N SER A 294 7.38 -13.80 -5.04
CA SER A 294 7.53 -14.65 -3.87
C SER A 294 8.40 -13.98 -2.81
N LEU A 295 8.09 -14.24 -1.55
CA LEU A 295 8.91 -13.88 -0.40
C LEU A 295 9.73 -15.10 0.03
N SER A 296 10.97 -14.86 0.42
CA SER A 296 11.76 -15.84 1.16
C SER A 296 12.50 -15.15 2.29
N THR A 297 12.83 -15.90 3.33
CA THR A 297 13.81 -15.44 4.31
C THR A 297 15.12 -15.13 3.58
N PRO A 298 15.89 -14.12 4.03
CA PRO A 298 17.23 -13.91 3.52
C PRO A 298 17.99 -15.22 3.70
N ALA A 299 18.79 -15.62 2.71
CA ALA A 299 19.78 -16.65 2.96
C ALA A 299 20.59 -16.16 4.18
N GLU A 300 20.67 -16.96 5.24
CA GLU A 300 21.64 -16.69 6.29
C GLU A 300 22.98 -16.59 5.55
N ASP A 301 23.61 -15.41 5.61
CA ASP A 301 24.96 -15.24 5.13
C ASP A 301 25.79 -16.24 5.93
N GLY A 302 25.98 -17.44 5.37
CA GLY A 302 26.78 -18.46 6.00
C GLY A 302 28.14 -17.84 6.24
N ASP A 303 28.54 -17.74 7.52
CA ASP A 303 29.80 -17.18 7.97
C ASP A 303 30.93 -17.65 7.04
N ALA A 304 31.34 -16.77 6.12
CA ALA A 304 32.45 -16.96 5.20
C ALA A 304 33.72 -16.35 5.78
#